data_AF-A0A945M3E7-F1
#
_entry.id   AF-A0A945M3E7-F1
#
_cell.length_a   1.000
_cell.length_b   1.000
_cell.length_c   1.000
_cell.angle_alpha   90.00
_cell.angle_beta   90.00
_cell.angle_gamma   90.00
#
_symmetry.space_group_name_H-M   'P 1'
#
loop_
_entity.id
_entity.type
_entity.pdbx_description
1 polymer ?
#
loop_
_entity_poly.entity_id
_entity_poly.type
_entity_poly.pdbx_seq_one_letter_code
_entity_poly.pdbx_strand_id
1 'polypeptide(L)' 'RILLSKPLRIVAEMSKKITLIGQGDKFEIWSDDIWSNRVNKWRSEETDESSESVLSDIRI' A
#
# COMPACT_ATOMS: atom_id res chain seq x y z
N ARG A 1 0.05 10.72 21.00
CA ARG A 1 -0.24 11.69 19.92
C ARG A 1 1.09 12.28 19.47
N ILE A 2 1.34 12.39 18.16
CA ILE A 2 2.61 12.88 17.61
C ILE A 2 2.32 14.09 16.74
N LEU A 3 3.08 15.17 16.91
CA LEU A 3 3.02 16.32 16.02
C LEU A 3 3.99 16.07 14.86
N LEU A 4 3.46 15.94 13.64
CA LEU A 4 4.30 15.86 12.45
C LEU A 4 4.76 17.27 12.05
N SER A 5 5.96 17.39 11.51
CA SER A 5 6.43 18.66 10.96
C SER A 5 5.71 18.97 9.64
N LYS A 6 5.60 20.25 9.28
CA LYS A 6 4.97 20.67 8.01
C LYS A 6 5.65 20.04 6.78
N PRO A 7 7.00 19.96 6.68
CA PRO A 7 7.67 19.33 5.56
C PRO A 7 7.28 17.86 5.36
N LEU A 8 7.20 17.08 6.44
CA LEU A 8 6.83 15.66 6.37
C LEU A 8 5.40 15.47 5.85
N ARG A 9 4.47 16.36 6.25
CA ARG A 9 3.09 16.33 5.73
C ARG A 9 3.02 16.64 4.24
N ILE A 10 3.88 17.54 3.75
CA ILE A 10 3.91 17.93 2.33
C ILE A 10 4.47 16.78 1.49
N VAL A 11 5.60 16.20 1.90
CA VAL A 11 6.26 15.10 1.18
C VAL A 11 5.38 13.86 1.12
N ALA A 12 4.65 13.54 2.19
CA ALA A 12 3.74 12.41 2.22
C ALA A 12 2.34 12.73 1.65
N GLU A 13 2.14 13.93 1.08
CA GLU A 13 0.86 14.39 0.52
C GLU A 13 -0.33 14.11 1.46
N MET A 14 -0.12 14.39 2.75
CA MET A 14 -1.06 13.99 3.80
C MET A 14 -2.38 14.76 3.67
N SER A 15 -3.47 14.01 3.49
CA SER A 15 -4.83 14.53 3.60
C SER A 15 -5.32 14.47 5.06
N LYS A 16 -6.59 14.83 5.29
CA LYS A 16 -7.21 14.74 6.63
C LYS A 16 -7.27 13.29 7.13
N LYS A 17 -7.38 12.33 6.23
CA LYS A 17 -7.44 10.91 6.54
C LYS A 17 -6.08 10.28 6.27
N ILE A 18 -5.60 9.50 7.23
CA ILE A 18 -4.29 8.86 7.18
C ILE A 18 -4.44 7.37 7.45
N THR A 19 -3.54 6.59 6.87
CA THR A 19 -3.38 5.17 7.20
C THR A 19 -2.08 4.99 7.97
N LEU A 20 -2.15 4.26 9.08
CA LEU A 20 -0.98 3.85 9.87
C LEU A 20 -0.78 2.36 9.70
N ILE A 21 0.44 1.95 9.40
CA ILE A 21 0.78 0.55 9.16
C ILE A 21 1.98 0.17 10.01
N GLY A 22 1.94 -1.00 10.62
CA GLY A 22 3.11 -1.60 11.26
C GLY A 22 3.88 -2.44 10.23
N GLN A 23 5.18 -2.20 10.10
CA GLN A 23 6.08 -3.01 9.29
C GLN A 23 7.28 -3.41 10.14
N GLY A 24 7.27 -4.63 10.66
CA GLY A 24 8.34 -5.11 11.54
C GLY A 24 8.44 -4.25 12.80
N ASP A 25 9.61 -3.63 13.01
CA ASP A 25 9.92 -2.75 14.14
C ASP A 25 9.65 -1.26 13.88
N LYS A 26 9.14 -0.90 12.68
CA LYS A 26 8.80 0.48 12.30
C LYS A 26 7.31 0.67 12.01
N PHE A 27 6.88 1.93 12.08
CA PHE A 27 5.56 2.35 11.63
C PHE A 27 5.68 3.23 10.39
N GLU A 28 4.75 3.06 9.46
CA GLU A 28 4.61 3.90 8.28
C GLU A 28 3.31 4.70 8.34
N ILE A 29 3.39 5.96 7.92
CA ILE A 29 2.24 6.88 7.83
C ILE A 29 2.04 7.23 6.38
N TRP A 30 0.84 6.97 5.88
CA TRP A 30 0.46 7.20 4.50
C TRP A 30 -0.76 8.12 4.41
N SER A 31 -0.87 8.88 3.32
CA SER A 31 -2.15 9.45 2.90
C SER A 31 -3.09 8.31 2.49
N ASP A 32 -4.33 8.32 2.98
CA ASP A 32 -5.28 7.22 2.79
C ASP A 32 -5.59 6.94 1.31
N ASP A 33 -5.63 8.00 0.50
CA ASP A 33 -5.88 7.92 -0.94
C ASP A 33 -4.70 7.25 -1.68
N ILE A 34 -3.47 7.67 -1.36
CA ILE A 34 -2.25 7.10 -1.94
C ILE A 34 -2.10 5.63 -1.55
N TRP A 35 -2.34 5.32 -0.27
CA TRP A 35 -2.30 3.94 0.22
C TRP A 35 -3.30 3.06 -0.52
N SER A 36 -4.56 3.50 -0.62
CA SER A 36 -5.63 2.74 -1.30
C SER A 36 -5.29 2.48 -2.77
N ASN A 37 -4.80 3.49 -3.48
CA ASN A 37 -4.39 3.35 -4.88
C ASN A 37 -3.23 2.36 -5.04
N ARG A 38 -2.24 2.43 -4.15
CA ARG A 38 -1.06 1.55 -4.17
C ARG A 38 -1.42 0.09 -3.86
N VAL A 39 -2.24 -0.15 -2.84
CA VAL A 39 -2.74 -1.50 -2.51
C VAL A 39 -3.56 -2.08 -3.64
N ASN A 40 -4.44 -1.28 -4.26
CA ASN A 40 -5.23 -1.73 -5.39
C ASN A 40 -4.33 -2.09 -6.58
N LYS A 41 -3.31 -1.27 -6.86
CA LYS A 41 -2.33 -1.54 -7.91
C LYS A 41 -1.56 -2.84 -7.66
N TRP A 42 -1.04 -3.05 -6.45
CA TRP A 42 -0.34 -4.30 -6.11
C TRP A 42 -1.24 -5.53 -6.26
N ARG A 43 -2.50 -5.42 -5.81
CA ARG A 43 -3.47 -6.50 -5.96
C ARG A 43 -3.76 -6.83 -7.43
N SER A 44 -3.82 -5.82 -8.31
CA SER A 44 -3.99 -6.07 -9.75
C SER A 44 -2.74 -6.70 -10.38
N GLU A 45 -1.54 -6.25 -10.01
CA GLU A 45 -0.27 -6.80 -10.51
C GLU A 45 -0.11 -8.29 -10.13
N GLU A 46 -0.49 -8.68 -8.91
CA GLU A 46 -0.48 -10.08 -8.47
C GLU A 46 -1.47 -10.97 -9.25
N THR A 47 -2.56 -10.39 -9.76
CA THR A 47 -3.60 -11.13 -10.48
C THR A 47 -3.21 -11.38 -11.95
N ASP A 48 -2.48 -10.44 -12.57
CA ASP A 48 -2.07 -10.52 -13.99
C ASP A 48 -0.88 -11.46 -14.24
N GLU A 49 0.08 -11.59 -13.32
CA GLU A 49 1.25 -12.47 -13.54
C GLU A 49 1.09 -13.90 -13.04
N SER A 50 0.11 -14.20 -12.17
CA SER A 50 0.00 -15.51 -11.52
C SER A 50 -1.17 -16.37 -12.00
N SER A 51 -2.29 -15.81 -12.46
CA SER A 51 -3.52 -16.61 -12.61
C SER A 51 -3.55 -17.54 -13.83
N GLU A 52 -2.91 -17.18 -14.95
CA GLU A 52 -2.82 -18.07 -16.13
C GLU A 52 -1.69 -19.11 -16.02
N SER A 53 -0.57 -18.78 -15.37
CA SER A 53 0.58 -19.67 -15.25
C SER A 53 0.46 -20.70 -14.13
N VAL A 54 -0.21 -20.40 -13.01
CA VAL A 54 -0.33 -21.35 -11.89
C VAL A 54 -1.41 -22.41 -12.11
N LEU A 55 -2.37 -22.15 -13.00
CA LEU A 55 -3.43 -23.10 -13.34
C LEU A 55 -3.02 -24.09 -14.45
N SER A 56 -2.04 -23.76 -15.29
CA SER A 56 -1.53 -24.68 -16.33
C SER A 56 -0.75 -25.86 -15.77
N ASP A 57 -0.19 -25.73 -14.55
CA ASP A 57 0.58 -26.77 -13.89
C ASP A 57 -0.28 -27.76 -13.08
N ILE A 58 -1.58 -27.47 -12.91
CA ILE A 58 -2.54 -28.39 -12.30
C ILE A 58 -3.12 -29.28 -13.41
N ARG A 59 -2.36 -30.31 -13.78
CA ARG A 59 -2.85 -31.41 -14.60
C ARG A 59 -3.83 -32.25 -13.77
N ILE A 60 -5.12 -32.16 -14.06
CA ILE A 60 -6.10 -33.23 -13.77
C ILE A 60 -6.29 -34.03 -15.05
#